data_AF-A0A0P7W3F6-F1
#
_entry.id   AF-A0A0P7W3F6-F1
#
_cell.length_a   1.000
_cell.length_b   1.000
_cell.length_c   1.000
_cell.angle_alpha   90.00
_cell.angle_beta   90.00
_cell.angle_gamma   90.00
#
_symmetry.space_group_name_H-M   'P 1'
#
loop_
_entity.id
_entity.type
_entity.pdbx_description
1 polymer ?
#
loop_
_entity_poly.entity_id
_entity_poly.type
_entity_poly.pdbx_seq_one_letter_code
_entity_poly.pdbx_strand_id
1 'polypeptide(L)'
;PVTLDPNTAVPWLFLSDDLTCVRNTRVKQQLPDNKERFDRCVNVLGSEGFISGKHSWEVEVGNTPEWDVGVMKESINRKVGFFRKRNTEKPT
;
A
#
# COMPACT_ATOMS: atom_id res chain seq x y z
N PRO A 1 0.16 -15.72 3.43
CA PRO A 1 -0.49 -14.58 4.09
C PRO A 1 0.19 -13.29 3.64
N VAL A 2 -0.53 -12.19 3.44
CA VAL A 2 0.07 -10.94 3.00
C VAL A 2 0.64 -10.21 4.22
N THR A 3 1.93 -9.90 4.21
CA THR A 3 2.59 -9.00 5.16
C THR A 3 3.08 -7.75 4.43
N LEU A 4 3.05 -6.61 5.09
CA LEU A 4 3.40 -5.32 4.52
C LEU A 4 4.92 -5.08 4.57
N ASP A 5 5.49 -4.45 3.54
CA ASP A 5 6.90 -4.07 3.50
C ASP A 5 7.13 -2.62 3.99
N PRO A 6 7.77 -2.42 5.15
CA PRO A 6 8.08 -1.10 5.69
C PRO A 6 8.97 -0.23 4.79
N ASN A 7 9.78 -0.84 3.91
CA ASN A 7 10.64 -0.11 2.99
C ASN A 7 9.87 0.55 1.86
N THR A 8 8.64 0.08 1.59
CA THR A 8 7.79 0.65 0.54
C THR A 8 6.85 1.73 1.07
N ALA A 9 6.47 1.64 2.35
CA ALA A 9 5.50 2.53 2.97
C ALA A 9 5.92 4.00 2.89
N VAL A 10 5.00 4.86 2.45
CA VAL A 10 5.20 6.31 2.53
C VAL A 10 5.37 6.75 3.99
N PRO A 11 6.20 7.77 4.30
CA PRO A 11 6.59 8.04 5.69
C PRO A 11 5.48 8.44 6.68
N TRP A 12 4.26 8.73 6.22
CA TRP A 12 3.13 9.04 7.10
C TRP A 12 2.23 7.84 7.41
N LEU A 13 2.56 6.64 6.94
CA LEU A 13 1.89 5.39 7.31
C LEU A 13 2.59 4.73 8.49
N PHE A 14 1.80 4.33 9.49
CA PHE A 14 2.24 3.46 10.56
C PHE A 14 1.82 2.02 10.26
N LEU A 15 2.74 1.09 10.48
CA LEU A 15 2.50 -0.35 10.37
C LEU A 15 2.52 -0.98 11.76
N SER A 16 1.69 -1.99 12.00
CA SER A 16 1.77 -2.81 13.20
C SER A 16 3.04 -3.66 13.23
N ASP A 17 3.44 -4.13 14.40
CA ASP A 17 4.66 -4.93 14.59
C ASP A 17 4.63 -6.27 13.81
N ASP A 18 3.44 -6.83 13.62
CA ASP A 18 3.20 -8.05 12.85
C ASP A 18 3.04 -7.78 11.33
N LEU A 19 3.10 -6.52 10.91
CA LEU A 19 3.01 -6.07 9.52
C LEU A 19 1.72 -6.48 8.81
N THR A 20 0.62 -6.64 9.54
CA THR A 20 -0.70 -6.96 8.98
C THR A 20 -1.63 -5.74 8.88
N CYS A 21 -1.37 -4.70 9.67
CA CYS A 21 -2.20 -3.50 9.76
C CYS A 21 -1.46 -2.24 9.30
N VAL A 22 -2.21 -1.32 8.72
CA VAL A 22 -1.71 -0.01 8.30
C VAL A 22 -2.69 1.09 8.72
N ARG A 23 -2.16 2.22 9.20
CA ARG A 23 -2.94 3.43 9.48
C ARG A 23 -2.23 4.68 8.97
N ASN A 24 -2.98 5.62 8.43
CA ASN A 24 -2.45 6.93 8.07
C ASN A 24 -2.40 7.82 9.32
N THR A 25 -1.17 8.15 9.75
CA THR A 25 -0.96 8.97 10.95
C THR A 25 -0.99 10.47 10.66
N ARG A 26 -0.92 10.86 9.38
CA ARG A 26 -0.73 12.24 8.91
C ARG A 26 0.55 12.92 9.43
N VAL A 27 1.40 12.20 10.15
CA VAL A 27 2.68 12.69 10.70
C VAL A 27 3.81 12.02 9.93
N LYS A 28 4.69 12.83 9.35
CA LYS A 28 5.86 12.32 8.61
C LYS A 28 6.87 11.73 9.60
N GLN A 29 7.13 10.43 9.48
CA GLN A 29 8.18 9.74 10.23
C GLN A 29 9.55 9.99 9.59
N GLN A 30 10.61 9.90 10.41
CA GLN A 30 11.99 9.96 9.95
C GLN A 30 12.42 8.57 9.49
N LEU A 31 12.22 8.29 8.19
CA LEU A 31 12.61 7.03 7.56
C LEU A 31 13.67 7.28 6.47
N PRO A 32 14.54 6.30 6.17
CA PRO A 32 15.50 6.42 5.08
C PRO A 32 14.80 6.66 3.73
N ASP A 33 15.40 7.51 2.89
CA ASP A 33 14.97 7.68 1.50
C ASP A 33 15.60 6.58 0.63
N ASN A 34 14.95 5.43 0.60
CA ASN A 34 15.32 4.29 -0.23
C ASN A 34 14.47 4.25 -1.52
N LYS A 35 14.95 3.56 -2.55
CA LYS A 35 14.33 3.52 -3.88
C LYS A 35 12.95 2.87 -3.87
N GLU A 36 12.71 2.00 -2.92
CA GLU A 36 11.47 1.23 -2.76
C GLU A 36 10.36 2.06 -2.12
N ARG A 37 10.70 3.16 -1.45
CA ARG A 37 9.74 3.97 -0.71
C ARG A 37 8.87 4.83 -1.64
N PHE A 38 7.57 4.84 -1.38
CA PHE A 38 6.67 5.82 -1.97
C PHE A 38 6.88 7.21 -1.35
N ASP A 39 7.02 8.23 -2.19
CA ASP A 39 7.24 9.60 -1.70
C ASP A 39 5.95 10.42 -1.62
N ARG A 40 5.03 10.20 -2.57
CA ARG A 40 3.84 11.07 -2.77
C ARG A 40 2.51 10.34 -2.59
N CYS A 41 2.44 9.09 -3.04
CA CYS A 41 1.19 8.32 -2.98
C CYS A 41 1.08 7.62 -1.63
N VAL A 42 -0.12 7.66 -1.04
CA VAL A 42 -0.40 7.04 0.27
C VAL A 42 -0.55 5.53 0.14
N ASN A 43 0.57 4.85 -0.08
CA ASN A 43 0.62 3.42 -0.36
C ASN A 43 1.67 2.70 0.48
N VAL A 44 1.48 1.40 0.59
CA VAL A 44 2.42 0.39 1.06
C VAL A 44 2.19 -0.89 0.24
N LEU A 45 3.24 -1.66 -0.06
CA LEU A 45 3.13 -2.93 -0.77
C LEU A 45 3.19 -4.11 0.20
N GLY A 46 2.70 -5.26 -0.27
CA GLY A 46 3.07 -6.54 0.32
C GLY A 46 4.56 -6.83 0.11
N SER A 47 5.13 -7.62 1.00
CA SER A 47 6.54 -8.04 0.99
C SER A 47 6.88 -8.99 -0.17
N GLU A 48 5.91 -9.77 -0.63
CA GLU A 48 6.08 -10.73 -1.71
C GLU A 48 5.25 -10.35 -2.94
N GLY A 49 5.88 -10.45 -4.12
CA GLY A 49 5.23 -10.33 -5.41
C GLY A 49 4.76 -11.68 -5.96
N PHE A 50 3.92 -11.63 -6.99
CA PHE A 50 3.39 -12.81 -7.67
C PHE A 50 3.75 -12.79 -9.16
N ILE A 51 4.19 -13.92 -9.70
CA ILE A 51 4.51 -14.08 -11.14
C ILE A 51 3.51 -14.97 -11.90
N SER A 52 2.76 -15.81 -11.19
CA SER A 52 1.77 -16.73 -11.74
C SER A 52 0.83 -17.25 -10.64
N GLY A 53 -0.23 -17.96 -11.02
CA GLY A 53 -1.16 -18.61 -10.09
C GLY A 53 -2.40 -17.78 -9.74
N LYS A 54 -3.20 -18.28 -8.80
CA LYS A 54 -4.38 -17.61 -8.25
C LYS A 54 -4.11 -17.26 -6.78
N HIS A 55 -4.34 -16.01 -6.44
CA HIS A 55 -4.06 -15.46 -5.11
C HIS A 55 -5.29 -14.73 -4.60
N SER A 56 -5.58 -14.85 -3.31
CA SER A 56 -6.68 -14.18 -2.64
C SER A 56 -6.23 -13.68 -1.28
N TRP A 57 -6.71 -12.50 -0.90
CA TRP A 57 -6.51 -11.90 0.41
C TRP A 57 -7.79 -11.19 0.83
N GLU A 58 -7.95 -11.03 2.13
CA GLU A 58 -9.06 -10.33 2.73
C GLU A 58 -8.49 -9.13 3.50
N VAL A 59 -9.20 -8.01 3.49
CA VAL A 59 -8.80 -6.79 4.19
C VAL A 59 -9.97 -6.29 5.00
N GLU A 60 -9.76 -6.13 6.31
CA GLU A 60 -10.71 -5.46 7.17
C GLU A 60 -10.49 -3.94 7.08
N VAL A 61 -11.48 -3.21 6.56
CA VAL A 61 -11.40 -1.75 6.36
C VAL A 61 -12.09 -0.96 7.48
N GLY A 62 -12.95 -1.63 8.27
CA GLY A 62 -13.74 -1.02 9.33
C GLY A 62 -14.51 0.22 8.86
N ASN A 63 -14.50 1.28 9.66
CA ASN A 63 -15.15 2.56 9.39
C ASN A 63 -14.24 3.58 8.68
N THR A 64 -13.23 3.11 7.94
CA THR A 64 -12.29 4.00 7.26
C THR A 64 -12.98 4.68 6.07
N PRO A 65 -13.03 6.02 6.00
CA PRO A 65 -13.81 6.73 4.98
C PRO A 65 -13.22 6.63 3.57
N GLU A 66 -11.91 6.44 3.46
CA GLU A 66 -11.19 6.33 2.19
C GLU A 66 -10.13 5.22 2.29
N TRP A 67 -10.21 4.26 1.38
CA TRP A 67 -9.24 3.18 1.26
C TRP A 67 -9.24 2.68 -0.18
N ASP A 68 -8.09 2.20 -0.61
CA ASP A 68 -7.90 1.55 -1.89
C ASP A 68 -7.04 0.30 -1.68
N VAL A 69 -7.44 -0.82 -2.29
CA VAL A 69 -6.71 -2.09 -2.24
C VAL A 69 -6.61 -2.63 -3.67
N GLY A 70 -5.47 -3.24 -4.00
CA GLY A 70 -5.29 -3.85 -5.30
C GLY A 70 -3.89 -4.40 -5.52
N VAL A 71 -3.59 -4.67 -6.79
CA VAL A 71 -2.29 -5.18 -7.24
C VAL A 71 -1.56 -4.13 -8.06
N MET A 72 -0.24 -4.17 -7.99
CA MET A 72 0.62 -3.22 -8.67
C MET A 72 1.77 -3.94 -9.35
N LYS A 73 2.19 -3.47 -10.53
CA LYS A 73 3.41 -3.94 -11.16
C LYS A 73 4.60 -3.46 -10.34
N GLU A 74 5.54 -4.35 -10.07
CA GLU A 74 6.76 -4.04 -9.32
C GLU A 74 7.54 -2.83 -9.89
N SER A 75 7.55 -2.72 -11.22
CA SER A 75 8.27 -1.67 -11.96
C SER A 75 7.60 -0.29 -11.96
N ILE A 76 6.61 -0.03 -11.09
CA ILE A 76 6.01 1.31 -11.01
C ILE A 76 7.07 2.33 -10.57
N ASN A 77 6.94 3.58 -11.02
CA ASN A 77 7.69 4.67 -10.43
C ASN A 77 7.07 5.05 -9.07
N ARG A 78 7.86 4.92 -8.00
CA ARG A 78 7.43 5.16 -6.60
C ARG A 78 7.70 6.60 -6.14
N LYS A 79 8.48 7.36 -6.90
CA LYS A 79 8.95 8.72 -6.56
C LYS A 79 8.06 9.82 -7.14
N VAL A 80 7.25 9.49 -8.15
CA VAL A 80 6.29 10.42 -8.76
C VAL A 80 4.85 10.03 -8.43
N GLY A 81 3.95 11.01 -8.45
CA GLY A 81 2.52 10.73 -8.36
C GLY A 81 2.05 10.02 -9.63
N PHE A 82 1.22 9.01 -9.48
CA PHE A 82 0.56 8.34 -10.60
C PHE A 82 -0.97 8.46 -10.46
N PHE A 83 -1.65 8.47 -11.60
CA PHE A 83 -3.11 8.53 -11.62
C PHE A 83 -3.68 7.12 -11.43
N ARG A 84 -4.48 6.95 -10.37
CA ARG A 84 -5.32 5.76 -10.23
C ARG A 84 -6.43 5.84 -11.29
N LYS A 85 -6.51 4.82 -12.15
CA LYS A 85 -7.74 4.61 -12.95
C LYS A 85 -8.81 4.08 -11.99
N ARG A 86 -9.87 4.86 -11.78
CA ARG A 86 -11.04 4.40 -11.03
C ARG A 86 -11.91 3.55 -11.96
N ASN A 87 -12.09 2.27 -11.64
CA ASN A 87 -13.18 1.50 -12.19
C ASN A 87 -14.42 1.84 -11.36
N THR A 88 -15.31 2.66 -11.91
CA THR A 88 -16.60 2.99 -11.28
C THR A 88 -17.61 1.90 -11.61
N GLU A 89 -17.48 0.74 -10.98
CA GLU A 89 -18.59 -0.19 -10.83
C GLU A 89 -19.09 -0.06 -9.40
N LYS A 90 -20.32 0.47 -9.26
CA LYS A 90 -21.01 0.52 -7.97
C LYS A 90 -21.23 -0.92 -7.50
N PRO A 91 -20.95 -1.27 -6.23
CA PRO A 91 -21.47 -2.51 -5.68
C PRO A 91 -23.00 -2.47 -5.75
N THR A 92 -23.59 -3.45 -6.45
CA THR A 92 -25.04 -3.75 -6.40
C THR A 92 -25.46 -4.16 -5.01
#